data_AF-A0A366RUW6-F1
#
_entry.id   AF-A0A366RUW6-F1
#
_cell.length_a   1.000
_cell.length_b   1.000
_cell.length_c   1.000
_cell.angle_alpha   90.00
_cell.angle_beta   90.00
_cell.angle_gamma   90.00
#
_symmetry.space_group_name_H-M   'P 1'
#
loop_
_entity.id
_entity.type
_entity.pdbx_description
1 polymer ?
#
loop_
_entity_poly.entity_id
_entity_poly.type
_entity_poly.pdbx_seq_one_letter_code
_entity_poly.pdbx_strand_id
1 'polypeptide(L)'
;MEDKDQKLQELQNECAILKKELVVRDAISEGLGLASRPPYLCHLESISEHGYHEYIGSPEYCHKAIQAFIWRVIVEEVLSKFESVGRENSKHFLQLSRYLQPARRNHSGTQLSRQESEAERKFHTWRATTTGLFLEHINTEKVDSYIRQRASQHAQEVINALHNLIDIEEVNEFKDQLATIIYEAFELDREVSRQSACVTWQFRQTQHEKTSGQTQKHGNVGLVISPAVLKRGKSTGECFDQEMILLRAEIDFRE
;
A
#
# COMPACT_ATOMS: atom_id res chain seq x y z
N MET A 1 -26.52 -41.12 4.07
CA MET A 1 -27.49 -40.07 3.75
C MET A 1 -26.83 -38.70 3.82
N GLU A 2 -25.86 -38.49 4.72
CA GLU A 2 -25.04 -37.26 4.86
C GLU A 2 -24.25 -36.82 3.62
N ASP A 3 -23.79 -37.75 2.79
CA ASP A 3 -22.94 -37.44 1.62
C ASP A 3 -23.65 -36.61 0.52
N LYS A 4 -24.99 -36.64 0.48
CA LYS A 4 -25.77 -35.87 -0.49
C LYS A 4 -25.98 -34.42 -0.07
N ASP A 5 -26.12 -34.17 1.22
CA ASP A 5 -26.37 -32.83 1.76
C ASP A 5 -25.09 -31.99 1.73
N GLN A 6 -23.93 -32.60 1.97
CA GLN A 6 -22.63 -31.93 1.86
C GLN A 6 -22.33 -31.49 0.42
N LYS A 7 -22.64 -32.34 -0.55
CA LYS A 7 -22.46 -32.04 -1.98
C LYS A 7 -23.43 -30.97 -2.49
N LEU A 8 -24.62 -30.91 -1.90
CA LEU A 8 -25.59 -29.85 -2.19
C LEU A 8 -25.13 -28.49 -1.65
N GLN A 9 -24.50 -28.47 -0.46
CA GLN A 9 -23.94 -27.26 0.13
C GLN A 9 -22.75 -26.71 -0.66
N GLU A 10 -21.84 -27.57 -1.13
CA GLU A 10 -20.73 -27.17 -2.01
C GLU A 10 -21.22 -26.56 -3.32
N LEU A 11 -22.20 -27.19 -3.97
CA LEU A 11 -22.80 -26.67 -5.21
C LEU A 11 -23.50 -25.33 -4.99
N GLN A 12 -24.15 -25.13 -3.85
CA GLN A 12 -24.77 -23.84 -3.51
C GLN A 12 -23.73 -22.74 -3.29
N ASN A 13 -22.61 -23.05 -2.66
CA ASN A 13 -21.50 -22.11 -2.47
C ASN A 13 -20.80 -21.77 -3.80
N GLU A 14 -20.54 -22.75 -4.66
CA GLU A 14 -20.03 -22.50 -6.02
C GLU A 14 -21.00 -21.65 -6.84
N CYS A 15 -22.31 -21.91 -6.76
CA CYS A 15 -23.32 -21.11 -7.43
C CYS A 15 -23.36 -19.66 -6.89
N ALA A 16 -23.15 -19.47 -5.59
CA ALA A 16 -23.09 -18.14 -4.98
C ALA A 16 -21.84 -17.36 -5.42
N ILE A 17 -20.70 -18.04 -5.54
CA ILE A 17 -19.46 -17.48 -6.08
C ILE A 17 -19.65 -17.09 -7.54
N LEU A 18 -20.15 -18.00 -8.38
CA LEU A 18 -20.40 -17.75 -9.80
C LEU A 18 -21.44 -16.64 -10.03
N LYS A 19 -22.46 -16.53 -9.16
CA LYS A 19 -23.41 -15.41 -9.21
C LYS A 19 -22.75 -14.08 -8.85
N LYS A 20 -21.85 -14.06 -7.86
CA LYS A 20 -21.06 -12.86 -7.55
C LYS A 20 -20.10 -12.50 -8.69
N GLU A 21 -19.47 -13.48 -9.33
CA GLU A 21 -18.64 -13.28 -10.52
C GLU A 21 -19.44 -12.73 -11.70
N LEU A 22 -20.65 -13.25 -11.94
CA LEU A 22 -21.53 -12.79 -13.00
C LEU A 22 -22.02 -11.37 -12.72
N VAL A 23 -22.40 -11.04 -11.48
CA VAL A 23 -22.79 -9.67 -11.09
C VAL A 23 -21.63 -8.68 -11.22
N VAL A 24 -20.39 -9.08 -10.88
CA VAL A 24 -19.21 -8.23 -11.08
C VAL A 24 -18.94 -8.04 -12.58
N ARG A 25 -19.05 -9.09 -13.40
CA ARG A 25 -18.85 -9.00 -14.86
C ARG A 25 -19.97 -8.24 -15.58
N ASP A 26 -21.22 -8.41 -15.14
CA ASP A 26 -22.38 -7.73 -15.72
C ASP A 26 -22.44 -6.27 -15.26
N ALA A 27 -22.03 -5.95 -14.03
CA ALA A 27 -21.80 -4.56 -13.62
C ALA A 27 -20.67 -3.89 -14.44
N ILE A 28 -19.70 -4.66 -14.93
CA ILE A 28 -18.66 -4.20 -15.85
C ILE A 28 -19.19 -4.09 -17.30
N SER A 29 -20.17 -4.93 -17.71
CA SER A 29 -20.63 -5.05 -19.10
C SER A 29 -21.89 -4.25 -19.44
N GLU A 30 -22.85 -4.11 -18.54
CA GLU A 30 -24.11 -3.38 -18.78
C GLU A 30 -23.97 -1.85 -18.58
N GLY A 31 -22.83 -1.40 -18.05
CA GLY A 31 -22.44 0.01 -17.96
C GLY A 31 -21.75 0.56 -19.22
N LEU A 32 -22.24 0.22 -20.42
CA LEU A 32 -21.80 0.80 -21.70
C LEU A 32 -22.30 2.25 -21.86
N GLY A 33 -21.81 3.08 -20.95
CA GLY A 33 -21.75 4.53 -20.98
C GLY A 33 -20.46 4.94 -20.29
N LEU A 34 -19.30 4.47 -20.79
CA LEU A 34 -17.95 4.87 -20.34
C LEU A 34 -17.80 5.05 -18.82
N ALA A 35 -18.31 4.10 -18.02
CA ALA A 35 -18.07 4.12 -16.58
C ALA A 35 -16.58 3.83 -16.36
N SER A 36 -15.82 4.88 -16.04
CA SER A 36 -14.41 4.79 -15.67
C SER A 36 -14.23 3.66 -14.65
N ARG A 37 -13.24 2.77 -14.89
CA ARG A 37 -12.80 1.75 -13.93
C ARG A 37 -12.69 2.40 -12.54
N PRO A 38 -13.26 1.79 -11.48
CA PRO A 38 -13.17 2.35 -10.14
C PRO A 38 -11.71 2.64 -9.78
N PRO A 39 -11.39 3.82 -9.22
CA PRO A 39 -10.07 4.11 -8.68
C PRO A 39 -9.64 3.00 -7.71
N TYR A 40 -8.35 2.67 -7.69
CA TYR A 40 -7.73 1.66 -6.82
C TYR A 40 -8.11 0.19 -7.04
N LEU A 41 -8.98 -0.14 -7.99
CA LEU A 41 -9.26 -1.54 -8.31
C LEU A 41 -7.99 -2.31 -8.72
N CYS A 42 -7.06 -1.63 -9.41
CA CYS A 42 -5.75 -2.21 -9.74
C CYS A 42 -4.91 -2.58 -8.51
N HIS A 43 -5.04 -1.84 -7.40
CA HIS A 43 -4.33 -2.11 -6.15
C HIS A 43 -4.88 -3.36 -5.48
N LEU A 44 -6.21 -3.53 -5.51
CA LEU A 44 -6.86 -4.74 -5.03
C LEU A 44 -6.44 -5.95 -5.86
N GLU A 45 -6.39 -5.84 -7.18
CA GLU A 45 -5.89 -6.92 -8.06
C GLU A 45 -4.42 -7.26 -7.78
N SER A 46 -3.62 -6.30 -7.30
CA SER A 46 -2.19 -6.50 -7.04
C SER A 46 -1.85 -7.20 -5.72
N ILE A 47 -2.82 -7.40 -4.80
CA ILE A 47 -2.53 -7.98 -3.48
C ILE A 47 -2.14 -9.46 -3.55
N SER A 48 -2.58 -10.17 -4.59
CA SER A 48 -2.30 -11.59 -4.80
C SER A 48 -2.00 -11.86 -6.27
N GLU A 49 -0.89 -12.53 -6.55
CA GLU A 49 -0.54 -12.96 -7.92
C GLU A 49 -1.49 -14.04 -8.45
N HIS A 50 -2.15 -14.79 -7.56
CA HIS A 50 -3.05 -15.91 -7.88
C HIS A 50 -4.53 -15.52 -7.75
N GLY A 51 -4.83 -14.23 -7.55
CA GLY A 51 -6.18 -13.73 -7.35
C GLY A 51 -6.55 -13.59 -5.87
N TYR A 52 -7.32 -12.56 -5.57
CA TYR A 52 -7.75 -12.21 -4.20
C TYR A 52 -9.15 -12.71 -3.85
N HIS A 53 -9.87 -13.28 -4.83
CA HIS A 53 -11.28 -13.64 -4.69
C HIS A 53 -11.53 -14.70 -3.61
N GLU A 54 -10.62 -15.66 -3.44
CA GLU A 54 -10.75 -16.68 -2.40
C GLU A 54 -10.63 -16.13 -0.97
N TYR A 55 -9.90 -15.02 -0.80
CA TYR A 55 -9.77 -14.34 0.48
C TYR A 55 -11.04 -13.52 0.77
N ILE A 56 -11.50 -12.74 -0.21
CA ILE A 56 -12.71 -11.91 -0.06
C ILE A 56 -13.97 -12.76 0.12
N GLY A 57 -14.07 -13.89 -0.57
CA GLY A 57 -15.21 -14.79 -0.47
C GLY A 57 -15.32 -15.50 0.88
N SER A 58 -14.23 -15.59 1.64
CA SER A 58 -14.22 -16.25 2.94
C SER A 58 -14.42 -15.26 4.09
N PRO A 59 -15.44 -15.45 4.96
CA PRO A 59 -15.64 -14.61 6.14
C PRO A 59 -14.42 -14.56 7.07
N GLU A 60 -13.64 -15.64 7.12
CA GLU A 60 -12.46 -15.77 7.98
C GLU A 60 -11.27 -14.96 7.44
N TYR A 61 -11.12 -14.79 6.12
CA TYR A 61 -9.92 -14.19 5.52
C TYR A 61 -10.18 -12.85 4.81
N CYS A 62 -11.44 -12.45 4.65
CA CYS A 62 -11.81 -11.23 3.93
C CYS A 62 -11.15 -9.98 4.54
N HIS A 63 -11.12 -9.88 5.87
CA HIS A 63 -10.47 -8.77 6.57
C HIS A 63 -8.96 -8.65 6.24
N LYS A 64 -8.25 -9.78 6.04
CA LYS A 64 -6.83 -9.79 5.65
C LYS A 64 -6.63 -9.23 4.24
N ALA A 65 -7.51 -9.59 3.30
CA ALA A 65 -7.47 -9.03 1.95
C ALA A 65 -7.79 -7.54 1.91
N ILE A 66 -8.78 -7.10 2.70
CA ILE A 66 -9.11 -5.68 2.85
C ILE A 66 -7.91 -4.91 3.43
N GLN A 67 -7.27 -5.45 4.47
CA GLN A 67 -6.09 -4.83 5.08
C GLN A 67 -4.92 -4.75 4.08
N ALA A 68 -4.64 -5.83 3.34
CA ALA A 68 -3.63 -5.83 2.27
C ALA A 68 -3.89 -4.74 1.23
N PHE A 69 -5.15 -4.62 0.81
CA PHE A 69 -5.59 -3.62 -0.15
C PHE A 69 -5.40 -2.18 0.37
N ILE A 70 -5.82 -1.90 1.61
CA ILE A 70 -5.62 -0.60 2.24
C ILE A 70 -4.13 -0.25 2.29
N TRP A 71 -3.26 -1.20 2.63
CA TRP A 71 -1.82 -0.98 2.62
C TRP A 71 -1.28 -0.62 1.24
N ARG A 72 -1.77 -1.25 0.16
CA ARG A 72 -1.39 -0.89 -1.21
C ARG A 72 -1.76 0.55 -1.53
N VAL A 73 -2.99 0.95 -1.21
CA VAL A 73 -3.44 2.33 -1.42
C VAL A 73 -2.58 3.31 -0.63
N ILE A 74 -2.31 3.04 0.65
CA ILE A 74 -1.46 3.91 1.47
C ILE A 74 -0.06 4.05 0.85
N VAL A 75 0.61 2.94 0.55
CA VAL A 75 1.99 2.99 0.05
C VAL A 75 2.07 3.62 -1.34
N GLU A 76 1.14 3.31 -2.24
CA GLU A 76 1.23 3.72 -3.63
C GLU A 76 0.58 5.07 -3.93
N GLU A 77 -0.40 5.50 -3.13
CA GLU A 77 -1.20 6.70 -3.40
C GLU A 77 -1.05 7.81 -2.36
N VAL A 78 -0.57 7.48 -1.15
CA VAL A 78 -0.42 8.44 -0.05
C VAL A 78 1.05 8.74 0.20
N LEU A 79 1.86 7.69 0.43
CA LEU A 79 3.26 7.84 0.79
C LEU A 79 4.11 8.33 -0.40
N SER A 80 5.14 9.11 -0.10
CA SER A 80 6.08 9.71 -1.07
C SER A 80 5.40 10.56 -2.16
N LYS A 81 4.18 11.05 -1.93
CA LYS A 81 3.51 12.04 -2.79
C LYS A 81 3.76 13.47 -2.34
N PHE A 82 4.32 13.67 -1.15
CA PHE A 82 4.63 14.98 -0.58
C PHE A 82 3.40 15.88 -0.49
N GLU A 83 2.22 15.33 -0.26
CA GLU A 83 1.00 16.12 -0.10
C GLU A 83 1.09 17.06 1.11
N SER A 84 1.93 16.73 2.10
CA SER A 84 2.21 17.55 3.28
C SER A 84 2.92 18.88 3.00
N VAL A 85 3.49 19.08 1.80
CA VAL A 85 4.02 20.41 1.41
C VAL A 85 2.96 21.31 0.77
N GLY A 86 1.70 20.86 0.77
CA GLY A 86 0.54 21.58 0.27
C GLY A 86 0.25 21.33 -1.21
N ARG A 87 -1.03 21.52 -1.58
CA ARG A 87 -1.59 21.26 -2.92
C ARG A 87 -0.81 21.91 -4.07
N GLU A 88 -0.34 23.13 -3.85
CA GLU A 88 0.34 23.93 -4.88
C GLU A 88 1.76 23.42 -5.15
N ASN A 89 2.43 22.85 -4.14
CA ASN A 89 3.83 22.45 -4.22
C ASN A 89 4.03 20.95 -4.44
N SER A 90 3.10 20.11 -3.98
CA SER A 90 3.27 18.65 -3.93
C SER A 90 3.67 18.06 -5.28
N LYS A 91 3.00 18.45 -6.37
CA LYS A 91 3.31 17.97 -7.73
C LYS A 91 4.70 18.38 -8.19
N HIS A 92 5.09 19.62 -7.96
CA HIS A 92 6.41 20.13 -8.35
C HIS A 92 7.53 19.48 -7.55
N PHE A 93 7.32 19.33 -6.24
CA PHE A 93 8.25 18.65 -5.35
C PHE A 93 8.41 17.17 -5.75
N LEU A 94 7.31 16.48 -6.03
CA LEU A 94 7.33 15.09 -6.50
C LEU A 94 8.10 14.94 -7.82
N GLN A 95 7.87 15.84 -8.78
CA GLN A 95 8.57 15.81 -10.06
C GLN A 95 10.08 16.03 -9.88
N LEU A 96 10.47 17.02 -9.09
CA LEU A 96 11.87 17.30 -8.79
C LEU A 96 12.53 16.15 -8.04
N SER A 97 11.83 15.57 -7.06
CA SER A 97 12.27 14.39 -6.31
C SER A 97 12.54 13.20 -7.24
N ARG A 98 11.63 12.91 -8.17
CA ARG A 98 11.82 11.85 -9.18
C ARG A 98 13.01 12.11 -10.11
N TYR A 99 13.24 13.37 -10.49
CA TYR A 99 14.37 13.74 -11.34
C TYR A 99 15.72 13.61 -10.62
N LEU A 100 15.75 13.94 -9.33
CA LEU A 100 16.97 13.89 -8.52
C LEU A 100 17.23 12.52 -7.89
N GLN A 101 16.23 11.64 -7.86
CA GLN A 101 16.35 10.31 -7.28
C GLN A 101 17.45 9.52 -8.02
N PRO A 102 18.48 9.03 -7.30
CA PRO A 102 19.52 8.22 -7.93
C PRO A 102 18.92 6.98 -8.58
N ALA A 103 19.35 6.68 -9.80
CA ALA A 103 18.94 5.46 -10.47
C ALA A 103 19.38 4.25 -9.62
N ARG A 104 18.40 3.55 -9.05
CA ARG A 104 18.66 2.28 -8.37
C ARG A 104 18.96 1.24 -9.45
N ARG A 105 20.22 0.85 -9.59
CA ARG A 105 20.54 -0.37 -10.33
C ARG A 105 19.90 -1.52 -9.57
N ASN A 106 19.19 -2.39 -10.28
CA ASN A 106 18.53 -3.58 -9.74
C ASN A 106 19.59 -4.61 -9.28
N HIS A 107 20.41 -4.26 -8.31
CA HIS A 107 21.33 -5.17 -7.65
C HIS A 107 20.53 -5.92 -6.60
N SER A 108 19.97 -7.05 -7.04
CA SER A 108 19.38 -8.05 -6.16
C SER A 108 20.43 -8.51 -5.15
N GLY A 109 20.39 -7.95 -3.93
CA GLY A 109 21.09 -8.48 -2.77
C GLY A 109 22.56 -8.08 -2.59
N THR A 110 23.05 -7.02 -3.24
CA THR A 110 24.43 -6.56 -3.05
C THR A 110 24.49 -5.18 -2.43
N GLN A 111 25.36 -5.06 -1.42
CA GLN A 111 25.78 -3.80 -0.79
C GLN A 111 25.97 -2.73 -1.87
N LEU A 112 25.29 -1.59 -1.71
CA LEU A 112 25.45 -0.48 -2.63
C LEU A 112 26.95 -0.14 -2.75
N SER A 113 27.39 0.19 -3.96
CA SER A 113 28.73 0.76 -4.11
C SER A 113 28.81 2.05 -3.28
N ARG A 114 30.02 2.39 -2.81
CA ARG A 114 30.25 3.62 -2.03
C ARG A 114 29.67 4.86 -2.73
N GLN A 115 29.79 4.93 -4.06
CA GLN A 115 29.25 6.03 -4.86
C GLN A 115 27.72 6.06 -4.87
N GLU A 116 27.06 4.90 -4.95
CA GLU A 116 25.59 4.80 -4.89
C GLU A 116 25.07 5.17 -3.50
N SER A 117 25.70 4.68 -2.43
CA SER A 117 25.36 5.06 -1.05
C SER A 117 25.52 6.56 -0.81
N GLU A 118 26.57 7.19 -1.38
CA GLU A 118 26.78 8.63 -1.25
C GLU A 118 25.73 9.44 -2.04
N ALA A 119 25.38 9.00 -3.25
CA ALA A 119 24.35 9.65 -4.05
C ALA A 119 22.97 9.55 -3.36
N GLU A 120 22.62 8.37 -2.84
CA GLU A 120 21.38 8.17 -2.08
C GLU A 120 21.35 9.02 -0.82
N ARG A 121 22.44 9.06 -0.04
CA ARG A 121 22.55 9.95 1.11
C ARG A 121 22.32 11.41 0.72
N LYS A 122 23.01 11.91 -0.31
CA LYS A 122 22.86 13.30 -0.78
C LYS A 122 21.42 13.61 -1.18
N PHE A 123 20.77 12.69 -1.90
CA PHE A 123 19.37 12.82 -2.27
C PHE A 123 18.44 12.89 -1.05
N HIS A 124 18.58 11.98 -0.09
CA HIS A 124 17.73 11.97 1.10
C HIS A 124 18.00 13.16 2.03
N THR A 125 19.25 13.63 2.14
CA THR A 125 19.57 14.88 2.84
C THR A 125 18.93 16.07 2.14
N TRP A 126 19.05 16.18 0.81
CA TRP A 126 18.38 17.24 0.05
C TRP A 126 16.86 17.21 0.26
N ARG A 127 16.23 16.04 0.17
CA ARG A 127 14.79 15.86 0.42
C ARG A 127 14.43 16.35 1.82
N ALA A 128 15.13 15.89 2.85
CA ALA A 128 14.92 16.26 4.25
C ALA A 128 15.01 17.77 4.47
N THR A 129 16.09 18.40 3.99
CA THR A 129 16.30 19.85 4.11
C THR A 129 15.21 20.61 3.37
N THR A 130 14.88 20.21 2.14
CA THR A 130 13.90 20.93 1.32
C THR A 130 12.50 20.79 1.90
N THR A 131 12.11 19.59 2.37
CA THR A 131 10.86 19.39 3.10
C THR A 131 10.80 20.28 4.34
N GLY A 132 11.89 20.36 5.13
CA GLY A 132 11.98 21.27 6.27
C GLY A 132 11.70 22.73 5.89
N LEU A 133 12.37 23.22 4.84
CA LEU A 133 12.17 24.59 4.33
C LEU A 133 10.72 24.84 3.88
N PHE A 134 10.07 23.89 3.19
CA PHE A 134 8.66 24.04 2.84
C PHE A 134 7.77 24.11 4.09
N LEU A 135 7.97 23.21 5.05
CA LEU A 135 7.17 23.17 6.27
C LEU A 135 7.28 24.47 7.10
N GLU A 136 8.41 25.17 7.04
CA GLU A 136 8.61 26.46 7.70
C GLU A 136 7.85 27.63 7.03
N HIS A 137 7.53 27.51 5.74
CA HIS A 137 6.97 28.61 4.94
C HIS A 137 5.50 28.40 4.52
N ILE A 138 4.97 27.19 4.62
CA ILE A 138 3.57 26.91 4.29
C ILE A 138 2.62 27.32 5.42
N ASN A 139 1.40 27.70 5.03
CA ASN A 139 0.31 27.87 5.98
C ASN A 139 -0.17 26.49 6.44
N THR A 140 0.14 26.14 7.69
CA THR A 140 -0.15 24.84 8.29
C THR A 140 -1.65 24.54 8.35
N GLU A 141 -2.51 25.52 8.63
CA GLU A 141 -3.97 25.34 8.68
C GLU A 141 -4.54 25.02 7.29
N LYS A 142 -4.08 25.73 6.25
CA LYS A 142 -4.48 25.46 4.86
C LYS A 142 -4.05 24.06 4.43
N VAL A 143 -2.87 23.63 4.85
CA VAL A 143 -2.31 22.31 4.52
C VAL A 143 -3.05 21.20 5.27
N ASP A 144 -3.31 21.36 6.57
CA ASP A 144 -4.09 20.41 7.37
C ASP A 144 -5.50 20.21 6.79
N SER A 145 -6.20 21.30 6.47
CA SER A 145 -7.52 21.24 5.81
C SER A 145 -7.47 20.49 4.48
N TYR A 146 -6.43 20.73 3.68
CA TYR A 146 -6.21 20.02 2.41
C TYR A 146 -5.94 18.52 2.63
N ILE A 147 -5.08 18.15 3.58
CA ILE A 147 -4.77 16.75 3.91
C ILE A 147 -6.02 16.02 4.39
N ARG A 148 -6.83 16.63 5.28
CA ARG A 148 -8.11 16.05 5.72
C ARG A 148 -9.05 15.80 4.56
N GLN A 149 -9.21 16.78 3.66
CA GLN A 149 -10.03 16.62 2.46
C GLN A 149 -9.53 15.46 1.59
N ARG A 150 -8.22 15.34 1.39
CA ARG A 150 -7.61 14.26 0.60
C ARG A 150 -7.76 12.91 1.26
N ALA A 151 -7.58 12.82 2.57
CA ALA A 151 -7.80 11.59 3.33
C ALA A 151 -9.25 11.09 3.19
N SER A 152 -10.24 11.99 3.32
CA SER A 152 -11.65 11.65 3.08
C SER A 152 -11.91 11.22 1.63
N GLN A 153 -11.23 11.82 0.65
CA GLN A 153 -11.34 11.42 -0.76
C GLN A 153 -10.79 10.00 -0.98
N HIS A 154 -9.59 9.71 -0.49
CA HIS A 154 -8.99 8.37 -0.60
C HIS A 154 -9.86 7.32 0.10
N ALA A 155 -10.41 7.63 1.30
CA ALA A 155 -11.32 6.73 2.00
C ALA A 155 -12.57 6.42 1.18
N GLN A 156 -13.16 7.43 0.54
CA GLN A 156 -14.30 7.23 -0.36
C GLN A 156 -13.94 6.36 -1.57
N GLU A 157 -12.77 6.57 -2.17
CA GLU A 157 -12.30 5.80 -3.32
C GLU A 157 -12.06 4.33 -2.96
N VAL A 158 -11.51 4.05 -1.77
CA VAL A 158 -11.36 2.70 -1.21
C VAL A 158 -12.73 2.04 -1.00
N ILE A 159 -13.69 2.75 -0.41
CA ILE A 159 -15.06 2.22 -0.22
C ILE A 159 -15.71 1.91 -1.56
N ASN A 160 -15.59 2.79 -2.55
CA ASN A 160 -16.14 2.56 -3.88
C ASN A 160 -15.53 1.31 -4.54
N ALA A 161 -14.25 1.03 -4.31
CA ALA A 161 -13.60 -0.18 -4.79
C ALA A 161 -14.10 -1.45 -4.07
N LEU A 162 -14.53 -1.33 -2.81
CA LEU A 162 -15.02 -2.44 -1.98
C LEU A 162 -16.54 -2.67 -2.08
N HIS A 163 -17.32 -1.67 -2.47
CA HIS A 163 -18.80 -1.64 -2.40
C HIS A 163 -19.49 -2.82 -3.11
N ASN A 164 -18.87 -3.41 -4.14
CA ASN A 164 -19.43 -4.55 -4.87
C ASN A 164 -18.86 -5.92 -4.43
N LEU A 165 -17.97 -5.92 -3.44
CA LEU A 165 -17.20 -7.09 -3.03
C LEU A 165 -17.57 -7.57 -1.63
N ILE A 166 -17.92 -6.62 -0.76
CA ILE A 166 -18.25 -6.87 0.64
C ILE A 166 -19.48 -6.06 1.04
N ASP A 167 -20.29 -6.64 1.92
CA ASP A 167 -21.38 -5.91 2.55
C ASP A 167 -20.79 -5.12 3.74
N ILE A 168 -21.05 -3.82 3.78
CA ILE A 168 -20.52 -2.91 4.81
C ILE A 168 -21.74 -2.30 5.50
N GLU A 169 -22.13 -2.85 6.65
CA GLU A 169 -23.33 -2.42 7.38
C GLU A 169 -23.22 -0.96 7.87
N GLU A 170 -22.00 -0.51 8.21
CA GLU A 170 -21.72 0.83 8.77
C GLU A 170 -20.76 1.65 7.90
N VAL A 171 -21.12 1.85 6.63
CA VAL A 171 -20.27 2.53 5.61
C VAL A 171 -19.69 3.85 6.10
N ASN A 172 -20.49 4.68 6.78
CA ASN A 172 -20.05 6.01 7.23
C ASN A 172 -19.01 5.92 8.36
N GLU A 173 -19.22 5.05 9.35
CA GLU A 173 -18.25 4.87 10.42
C GLU A 173 -16.94 4.27 9.88
N PHE A 174 -17.04 3.26 9.02
CA PHE A 174 -15.88 2.69 8.34
C PHE A 174 -15.12 3.74 7.52
N LYS A 175 -15.83 4.61 6.82
CA LYS A 175 -15.25 5.73 6.06
C LYS A 175 -14.46 6.69 6.96
N ASP A 176 -15.03 7.07 8.10
CA ASP A 176 -14.42 8.04 9.00
C ASP A 176 -13.18 7.45 9.69
N GLN A 177 -13.23 6.18 10.09
CA GLN A 177 -12.07 5.44 10.60
C GLN A 177 -10.97 5.34 9.53
N LEU A 178 -11.33 5.00 8.30
CA LEU A 178 -10.38 4.90 7.19
C LEU A 178 -9.77 6.26 6.82
N ALA A 179 -10.56 7.33 6.81
CA ALA A 179 -10.06 8.68 6.60
C ALA A 179 -9.06 9.08 7.70
N THR A 180 -9.30 8.67 8.95
CA THR A 180 -8.37 8.87 10.06
C THR A 180 -7.05 8.12 9.83
N ILE A 181 -7.10 6.85 9.44
CA ILE A 181 -5.90 6.05 9.12
C ILE A 181 -5.08 6.70 8.00
N ILE A 182 -5.74 7.17 6.93
CA ILE A 182 -5.07 7.80 5.79
C ILE A 182 -4.48 9.15 6.19
N TYR A 183 -5.16 9.92 7.05
CA TYR A 183 -4.63 11.15 7.62
C TYR A 183 -3.33 10.89 8.41
N GLU A 184 -3.32 9.88 9.28
CA GLU A 184 -2.11 9.47 10.03
C GLU A 184 -0.98 9.02 9.08
N ALA A 185 -1.31 8.38 7.95
CA ALA A 185 -0.32 8.02 6.95
C ALA A 185 0.31 9.26 6.26
N PHE A 186 -0.44 10.35 6.06
CA PHE A 186 0.13 11.62 5.59
C PHE A 186 1.06 12.24 6.63
N GLU A 187 0.71 12.20 7.92
CA GLU A 187 1.57 12.69 9.00
C GLU A 187 2.86 11.86 9.10
N LEU A 188 2.76 10.54 8.92
CA LEU A 188 3.90 9.65 8.82
C LEU A 188 4.80 9.99 7.62
N ASP A 189 4.22 10.19 6.43
CA ASP A 189 4.98 10.57 5.23
C ASP A 189 5.72 11.90 5.42
N ARG A 190 5.08 12.86 6.09
CA ARG A 190 5.68 14.14 6.45
C ARG A 190 6.91 13.93 7.32
N GLU A 191 6.80 13.13 8.38
CA GLU A 191 7.91 12.90 9.30
C GLU A 191 9.03 12.07 8.68
N VAL A 192 8.70 11.04 7.90
CA VAL A 192 9.69 10.26 7.13
C VAL A 192 10.43 11.17 6.13
N SER A 193 9.72 12.08 5.47
CA SER A 193 10.31 12.99 4.47
C SER A 193 11.30 13.98 5.08
N ARG A 194 11.13 14.36 6.36
CA ARG A 194 12.06 15.21 7.12
C ARG A 194 13.34 14.50 7.55
N GLN A 195 13.38 13.18 7.47
CA GLN A 195 14.56 12.42 7.86
C GLN A 195 15.53 12.28 6.69
N SER A 196 16.82 12.41 7.00
CA SER A 196 17.89 12.13 6.03
C SER A 196 18.07 10.63 5.76
N ALA A 197 17.31 9.75 6.45
CA ALA A 197 17.32 8.31 6.20
C ALA A 197 16.43 7.94 5.00
N CYS A 198 16.78 6.84 4.34
CA CYS A 198 15.91 6.22 3.34
C CYS A 198 14.97 5.23 4.04
N VAL A 199 13.67 5.39 3.86
CA VAL A 199 12.65 4.43 4.33
C VAL A 199 11.96 3.86 3.10
N THR A 200 11.88 2.54 3.02
CA THR A 200 11.25 1.84 1.90
C THR A 200 10.25 0.82 2.39
N TRP A 201 9.13 0.72 1.66
CA TRP A 201 8.04 -0.21 1.91
C TRP A 201 8.12 -1.34 0.89
N GLN A 202 8.12 -2.59 1.34
CA GLN A 202 8.31 -3.74 0.48
C GLN A 202 7.23 -4.79 0.70
N PHE A 203 6.45 -5.06 -0.34
CA PHE A 203 5.45 -6.12 -0.37
C PHE A 203 6.00 -7.46 -0.88
N ARG A 204 7.30 -7.55 -1.18
CA ARG A 204 7.95 -8.79 -1.59
C ARG A 204 8.94 -9.19 -0.51
N GLN A 205 8.90 -10.46 -0.12
CA GLN A 205 9.83 -10.99 0.86
C GLN A 205 11.25 -10.91 0.31
N THR A 206 12.14 -10.21 1.00
CA THR A 206 13.56 -10.17 0.63
C THR A 206 14.27 -11.41 1.14
N GLN A 207 15.36 -11.80 0.47
CA GLN A 207 16.17 -12.95 0.90
C GLN A 207 16.72 -12.79 2.33
N HIS A 208 16.83 -11.56 2.85
CA HIS A 208 17.27 -11.30 4.22
C HIS A 208 16.32 -11.86 5.30
N GLU A 209 15.03 -12.02 5.00
CA GLU A 209 14.08 -12.65 5.92
C GLU A 209 14.16 -14.18 5.93
N LYS A 210 14.81 -14.80 4.92
CA LYS A 210 14.94 -16.27 4.79
C LYS A 210 15.92 -16.90 5.78
N THR A 211 16.67 -16.11 6.53
CA THR A 211 17.70 -16.60 7.47
C THR A 211 17.15 -17.13 8.80
N SER A 212 15.84 -17.00 9.05
CA SER A 212 15.18 -17.59 10.23
C SER A 212 14.43 -18.87 9.89
N GLY A 213 15.17 -19.96 9.61
CA GLY A 213 14.72 -21.35 9.80
C GLY A 213 13.57 -21.91 8.94
N GLN A 214 12.76 -21.10 8.28
CA GLN A 214 11.69 -21.57 7.40
C GLN A 214 12.19 -21.67 5.96
N THR A 215 12.55 -22.87 5.56
CA THR A 215 12.72 -23.26 4.16
C THR A 215 11.34 -23.25 3.50
N GLN A 216 10.90 -22.08 3.04
CA GLN A 216 9.74 -22.02 2.17
C GLN A 216 10.05 -22.78 0.89
N LYS A 217 9.31 -23.87 0.69
CA LYS A 217 9.22 -24.55 -0.60
C LYS A 217 8.85 -23.49 -1.64
N HIS A 218 9.69 -23.38 -2.68
CA HIS A 218 9.41 -22.59 -3.87
C HIS A 218 8.02 -22.96 -4.39
N GLY A 219 7.00 -22.11 -4.17
CA GLY A 219 5.65 -22.37 -4.68
C GLY A 219 4.52 -21.59 -4.00
N ASN A 220 4.51 -21.44 -2.68
CA ASN A 220 3.38 -20.77 -2.00
C ASN A 220 3.60 -19.26 -1.91
N VAL A 221 3.04 -18.53 -2.88
CA VAL A 221 2.92 -17.07 -2.82
C VAL A 221 1.75 -16.73 -1.89
N GLY A 222 2.06 -16.53 -0.61
CA GLY A 222 1.06 -16.09 0.37
C GLY A 222 0.57 -14.66 0.11
N LEU A 223 -0.59 -14.31 0.68
CA LEU A 223 -1.12 -12.94 0.67
C LEU A 223 -0.29 -12.08 1.61
N VAL A 224 0.34 -11.02 1.08
CA VAL A 224 1.06 -10.05 1.92
C VAL A 224 0.07 -9.06 2.50
N ILE A 225 -0.26 -9.25 3.78
CA ILE A 225 -1.24 -8.44 4.52
C ILE A 225 -0.67 -7.05 4.80
N SER A 226 0.59 -6.95 5.18
CA SER A 226 1.26 -5.67 5.42
C SER A 226 2.70 -5.69 4.90
N PRO A 227 3.21 -4.56 4.39
CA PRO A 227 4.54 -4.50 3.83
C PRO A 227 5.61 -4.54 4.92
N ALA A 228 6.79 -5.07 4.58
CA ALA A 228 7.99 -4.85 5.36
C ALA A 228 8.42 -3.38 5.27
N VAL A 229 8.98 -2.86 6.35
CA VAL A 229 9.53 -1.51 6.42
C VAL A 229 11.02 -1.62 6.65
N LEU A 230 11.80 -1.11 5.69
CA LEU A 230 13.25 -1.09 5.77
C LEU A 230 13.72 0.35 5.89
N LYS A 231 14.76 0.54 6.70
CA LYS A 231 15.45 1.80 6.86
C LYS A 231 16.91 1.65 6.49
N ARG A 232 17.42 2.57 5.69
CA ARG A 232 18.83 2.69 5.37
C ARG A 232 19.36 4.03 5.82
N GLY A 233 20.50 3.99 6.49
CA GLY A 233 21.08 5.14 7.15
C GLY A 233 20.34 5.56 8.43
N LYS A 234 21.05 6.31 9.27
CA LYS A 234 20.51 6.96 10.45
C LYS A 234 19.77 8.24 10.05
N SER A 235 18.92 8.74 10.94
CA SER A 235 18.18 9.99 10.71
C SER A 235 19.11 11.21 10.55
N THR A 236 20.38 11.10 10.97
CA THR A 236 21.46 12.08 10.77
C THR A 236 22.13 12.03 9.39
N GLY A 237 21.84 11.02 8.56
CA GLY A 237 22.51 10.82 7.27
C GLY A 237 23.74 9.90 7.29
N GLU A 238 24.09 9.31 8.44
CA GLU A 238 25.20 8.37 8.58
C GLU A 238 24.80 6.92 8.23
N CYS A 239 25.78 6.02 8.04
CA CYS A 239 25.58 4.57 7.86
C CYS A 239 24.65 4.18 6.70
N PHE A 240 24.73 4.90 5.57
CA PHE A 240 23.94 4.63 4.36
C PHE A 240 24.33 3.34 3.61
N ASP A 241 25.40 2.69 4.04
CA ASP A 241 25.82 1.35 3.65
C ASP A 241 25.09 0.23 4.43
N GLN A 242 24.34 0.58 5.47
CA GLN A 242 23.62 -0.35 6.33
C GLN A 242 22.11 -0.21 6.16
N GLU A 243 21.44 -1.35 6.01
CA GLU A 243 19.98 -1.46 5.96
C GLU A 243 19.50 -2.28 7.16
N MET A 244 18.43 -1.81 7.80
CA MET A 244 17.78 -2.46 8.92
C MET A 244 16.30 -2.66 8.63
N ILE A 245 15.76 -3.79 9.08
CA ILE A 245 14.32 -4.04 9.05
C ILE A 245 13.73 -3.36 10.28
N LEU A 246 12.83 -2.39 10.05
CA LEU A 246 12.05 -1.75 11.11
C LEU A 246 10.81 -2.58 11.47
N LEU A 247 10.13 -3.10 10.44
CA LEU A 247 8.96 -3.95 10.57
C LEU A 247 9.04 -5.07 9.54
N ARG A 248 8.72 -6.30 9.96
CA ARG A 248 8.63 -7.46 9.05
C ARG A 248 7.30 -7.44 8.33
N ALA A 249 7.29 -7.96 7.10
CA ALA A 249 6.03 -8.16 6.38
C ALA A 249 5.16 -9.18 7.12
N GLU A 250 3.86 -8.92 7.18
CA GLU A 250 2.87 -9.90 7.59
C GLU A 250 2.36 -10.62 6.35
N ILE A 251 2.49 -11.94 6.32
CA ILE A 251 2.14 -12.76 5.16
C ILE A 251 1.30 -13.95 5.63
N ASP A 252 0.19 -14.17 4.94
CA ASP A 252 -0.70 -15.31 5.14
C ASP A 252 -0.40 -16.38 4.10
N PHE A 253 0.27 -17.44 4.54
CA PHE A 253 0.48 -18.63 3.74
C PHE A 253 -0.69 -19.57 4.00
N ARG A 254 -1.64 -19.66 3.06
CA ARG A 254 -2.63 -20.75 3.11
C ARG A 254 -1.88 -22.08 2.99
N GLU A 255 -2.13 -22.98 3.93
CA GLU A 255 -1.75 -24.40 3.87
C GLU A 255 -2.81 -25.20 3.12
#